data_AF-A0A9P4HXR3-F1
#
_entry.id   AF-A0A9P4HXR3-F1
#
_cell.length_a   1.000
_cell.length_b   1.000
_cell.length_c   1.000
_cell.angle_alpha   90.00
_cell.angle_beta   90.00
_cell.angle_gamma   90.00
#
_symmetry.space_group_name_H-M   'P 1'
#
loop_
_entity.id
_entity.type
_entity.pdbx_description
1 polymer ?
#
loop_
_entity_poly.entity_id
_entity_poly.type
_entity_poly.pdbx_seq_one_letter_code
_entity_poly.pdbx_strand_id
1 'polypeptide(L)'
;TASQTIDPDTVPIADRDQWCLAQTTQCPLICLQTSANSATTVSNTCNPNTLAYSCVCANNLSPNVTQYSQTIPYFECTEYGNQCVANCSQGDNLCASACRTDNPCGAQSPVRVNTSTITTMSSTTSGGSAATGSAVYTGFGGGAAATT
;
A
#
# COMPACT_ATOMS: atom_id res chain seq x y z
N THR A 1 17.21 3.67 -7.72
CA THR A 1 15.75 3.79 -7.57
C THR A 1 15.41 5.26 -7.69
N ALA A 2 14.68 5.63 -8.74
CA ALA A 2 14.40 7.01 -9.04
C ALA A 2 13.34 7.54 -8.07
N SER A 3 13.70 8.56 -7.29
CA SER A 3 12.71 9.42 -6.65
C SER A 3 12.02 10.18 -7.76
N GLN A 4 10.87 9.67 -8.22
CA GLN A 4 10.10 10.32 -9.27
C GLN A 4 9.45 11.57 -8.67
N THR A 5 10.09 12.72 -8.89
CA THR A 5 9.58 14.02 -8.44
C THR A 5 8.48 14.48 -9.38
N ILE A 6 7.29 14.76 -8.84
CA ILE A 6 6.21 15.44 -9.57
C ILE A 6 6.21 16.92 -9.21
N ASP A 7 5.57 17.75 -10.04
CA ASP A 7 5.24 19.12 -9.65
C ASP A 7 4.03 19.08 -8.71
N PRO A 8 4.17 19.46 -7.42
CA PRO A 8 3.07 19.40 -6.46
C PRO A 8 1.87 20.25 -6.89
N ASP A 9 2.08 21.34 -7.64
CA ASP A 9 1.00 22.24 -8.06
C ASP A 9 0.09 21.61 -9.13
N THR A 10 0.54 20.51 -9.76
CA THR A 10 -0.30 19.72 -10.69
C THR A 10 -1.36 18.87 -9.97
N VAL A 11 -1.22 18.68 -8.66
CA VAL A 11 -2.12 17.87 -7.83
C VAL A 11 -3.00 18.80 -6.99
N PRO A 12 -4.32 18.57 -6.87
CA PRO A 12 -5.18 19.36 -5.99
C PRO A 12 -4.69 19.37 -4.54
N ILE A 13 -4.73 20.53 -3.88
CA ILE A 13 -4.30 20.68 -2.47
C ILE A 13 -4.99 19.68 -1.53
N ALA A 14 -6.27 19.38 -1.77
CA ALA A 14 -7.04 18.42 -0.97
C ALA A 14 -6.43 17.00 -1.02
N ASP A 15 -5.92 16.58 -2.19
CA ASP A 15 -5.26 15.28 -2.33
C ASP A 15 -3.91 15.30 -1.61
N ARG A 16 -3.15 16.38 -1.75
CA ARG A 16 -1.85 16.55 -1.05
C ARG A 16 -2.01 16.56 0.47
N ASP A 17 -3.08 17.16 0.99
CA ASP A 17 -3.43 17.11 2.41
C ASP A 17 -3.71 15.67 2.87
N GLN A 18 -4.47 14.90 2.08
CA GLN A 18 -4.69 13.48 2.37
C GLN A 18 -3.40 12.66 2.30
N TRP A 19 -2.50 12.96 1.36
CA TRP A 19 -1.20 12.30 1.26
C TRP A 19 -0.32 12.59 2.47
N CYS A 20 -0.33 13.84 2.95
CA CYS A 20 0.37 14.21 4.17
C CYS A 20 -0.21 13.55 5.42
N LEU A 21 -1.54 13.44 5.52
CA LEU A 21 -2.20 12.68 6.57
C LEU A 21 -1.76 11.20 6.54
N ALA A 22 -1.75 10.59 5.35
CA ALA A 22 -1.29 9.22 5.18
C ALA A 22 0.19 9.06 5.57
N GLN A 23 1.08 9.94 5.11
CA GLN A 23 2.50 9.92 5.48
C GLN A 23 2.72 9.99 7.00
N THR A 24 2.04 10.93 7.66
CA THR A 24 2.21 11.14 9.11
C THR A 24 1.59 10.01 9.94
N THR A 25 0.55 9.34 9.44
CA THR A 25 -0.03 8.16 10.08
C THR A 25 0.80 6.89 9.84
N GLN A 26 1.48 6.77 8.68
CA GLN A 26 2.35 5.64 8.39
C GLN A 26 3.67 5.68 9.16
N CYS A 27 4.25 6.87 9.38
CA CYS A 27 5.55 7.01 10.07
C CYS A 27 5.67 6.21 11.39
N PRO A 28 4.74 6.30 12.36
CA PRO A 28 4.82 5.50 13.59
C PRO A 28 4.69 3.99 13.36
N LEU A 29 3.91 3.56 12.36
CA LEU A 29 3.79 2.14 11.99
C LEU A 29 5.09 1.62 11.37
N ILE A 30 5.73 2.43 10.53
CA ILE A 30 7.04 2.13 9.95
C ILE A 30 8.09 2.01 11.06
N CYS A 31 8.09 2.95 12.01
CA CYS A 31 9.02 2.93 13.14
C CYS A 31 8.90 1.65 13.98
N LEU A 32 7.68 1.14 14.17
CA LEU A 32 7.42 -0.13 14.86
C LEU A 32 8.00 -1.34 14.11
N GLN A 33 8.05 -1.27 12.77
CA GLN A 33 8.60 -2.32 11.92
C GLN A 33 10.13 -2.25 11.75
N THR A 34 10.77 -1.19 12.26
CA THR A 34 12.23 -1.00 12.20
C THR A 34 12.90 -1.46 13.50
N SER A 35 14.23 -1.41 13.55
CA SER A 35 14.99 -1.72 14.77
C SER A 35 14.70 -0.77 15.95
N ALA A 36 14.03 0.36 15.71
CA ALA A 36 13.53 1.21 16.79
C ALA A 36 12.43 0.50 17.61
N ASN A 37 11.66 -0.42 16.99
CA ASN A 37 10.59 -1.21 17.58
C ASN A 37 9.67 -0.37 18.51
N SER A 38 9.34 0.84 18.05
CA SER A 38 8.58 1.82 18.81
C SER A 38 7.79 2.71 17.87
N ALA A 39 6.58 3.09 18.28
CA ALA A 39 5.76 4.07 17.57
C ALA A 39 6.21 5.51 17.82
N THR A 40 7.18 5.74 18.69
CA THR A 40 7.71 7.08 18.99
C THR A 40 8.48 7.64 17.80
N THR A 41 8.07 8.83 17.36
CA THR A 41 8.75 9.60 16.31
C THR A 41 9.40 10.85 16.92
N VAL A 42 10.65 11.10 16.57
CA VAL A 42 11.37 12.34 16.89
C VAL A 42 10.95 13.46 15.94
N SER A 43 10.68 13.10 14.67
CA SER A 43 10.15 14.01 13.67
C SER A 43 9.13 13.29 12.82
N ASN A 44 7.97 13.90 12.61
CA ASN A 44 6.90 13.37 11.78
C ASN A 44 6.11 14.52 11.17
N THR A 45 6.68 15.13 10.15
CA THR A 45 6.12 16.34 9.51
C THR A 45 5.85 16.09 8.04
N CYS A 46 4.86 16.76 7.49
CA CYS A 46 4.61 16.80 6.05
C CYS A 46 4.10 18.19 5.65
N ASN A 47 4.61 18.72 4.55
CA ASN A 47 4.17 19.98 3.98
C ASN A 47 3.40 19.71 2.67
N PRO A 48 2.08 19.93 2.63
CA PRO A 48 1.28 19.63 1.45
C PRO A 48 1.59 20.55 0.25
N ASN A 49 2.22 21.70 0.45
CA ASN A 49 2.58 22.61 -0.65
C ASN A 49 3.82 22.15 -1.41
N THR A 50 4.78 21.56 -0.71
CA THR A 50 6.06 21.14 -1.29
C THR A 50 6.21 19.63 -1.35
N LEU A 51 5.25 18.88 -0.80
CA LEU A 51 5.34 17.44 -0.52
C LEU A 51 6.57 17.05 0.31
N ALA A 52 7.23 18.01 0.96
CA ALA A 52 8.38 17.74 1.81
C ALA A 52 7.91 17.03 3.08
N TYR A 53 8.55 15.91 3.41
CA TYR A 53 8.23 15.13 4.59
C TYR A 53 9.46 14.82 5.43
N SER A 54 9.23 14.53 6.71
CA SER A 54 10.25 14.03 7.64
C SER A 54 9.63 12.92 8.46
N CYS A 55 10.29 11.77 8.50
CA CYS A 55 9.93 10.66 9.38
C CYS A 55 11.21 10.16 10.04
N VAL A 56 11.39 10.50 11.32
CA VAL A 56 12.53 10.10 12.14
C VAL A 56 11.98 9.39 13.36
N CYS A 57 12.32 8.12 13.52
CA CYS A 57 11.95 7.28 14.64
C CYS A 57 12.82 7.55 15.87
N ALA A 58 12.46 6.95 17.00
CA ALA A 58 13.34 6.84 18.16
C ALA A 58 14.74 6.29 17.77
N ASN A 59 15.77 6.63 18.55
CA ASN A 59 17.17 6.33 18.27
C ASN A 59 17.71 6.99 16.98
N ASN A 60 17.11 8.09 16.53
CA ASN A 60 17.49 8.85 15.34
C ASN A 60 17.49 8.01 14.04
N LEU A 61 16.68 6.96 13.99
CA LEU A 61 16.56 6.11 12.82
C LEU A 61 15.61 6.76 11.81
N SER A 62 16.10 7.03 10.60
CA SER A 62 15.27 7.50 9.48
C SER A 62 14.99 6.33 8.54
N PRO A 63 13.81 5.70 8.59
CA PRO A 63 13.50 4.56 7.73
C PRO A 63 13.40 5.02 6.28
N ASN A 64 13.70 4.10 5.35
CA ASN A 64 13.52 4.38 3.93
C ASN A 64 12.03 4.24 3.56
N VAL A 65 11.29 5.36 3.64
CA VAL A 65 9.84 5.40 3.38
C VAL A 65 9.46 5.08 1.92
N THR A 66 10.42 5.10 0.98
CA THR A 66 10.16 4.69 -0.42
C THR A 66 9.80 3.22 -0.57
N GLN A 67 10.11 2.40 0.45
CA GLN A 67 9.74 0.99 0.50
C GLN A 67 8.36 0.74 1.12
N TYR A 68 7.61 1.80 1.44
CA TYR A 68 6.30 1.67 2.08
C TYR A 68 5.23 2.31 1.20
N SER A 69 4.09 1.63 1.11
CA SER A 69 2.89 2.18 0.48
C SER A 69 2.23 3.23 1.36
N GLN A 70 1.35 4.06 0.78
CA GLN A 70 0.64 5.14 1.50
C GLN A 70 1.58 6.19 2.13
N THR A 71 2.74 6.38 1.53
CA THR A 71 3.72 7.42 1.86
C THR A 71 3.77 8.44 0.73
N ILE A 72 4.31 9.64 1.00
CA ILE A 72 4.52 10.66 -0.05
C ILE A 72 5.20 10.09 -1.31
N PRO A 73 6.36 9.40 -1.23
CA PRO A 73 7.01 8.88 -2.44
C PRO A 73 6.17 7.85 -3.19
N TYR A 74 5.29 7.10 -2.50
CA TYR A 74 4.35 6.20 -3.16
C TYR A 74 3.28 6.98 -3.94
N PHE A 75 2.71 8.04 -3.36
CA PHE A 75 1.73 8.89 -4.03
C PHE A 75 2.34 9.65 -5.19
N GLU A 76 3.52 10.25 -5.01
CA GLU A 76 4.26 10.93 -6.08
C GLU A 76 4.52 10.00 -7.27
N CYS A 77 4.97 8.78 -7.00
CA CYS A 77 5.17 7.79 -8.07
C CYS A 77 3.85 7.42 -8.76
N THR A 78 2.78 7.21 -7.99
CA THR A 78 1.48 6.81 -8.55
C THR A 78 0.93 7.90 -9.45
N GLU A 79 1.09 9.15 -9.03
CA GLU A 79 0.67 10.34 -9.76
C GLU A 79 1.54 10.58 -10.99
N TYR A 80 2.85 10.39 -10.90
CA TYR A 80 3.71 10.37 -12.08
C TYR A 80 3.23 9.34 -13.11
N GLY A 81 2.84 8.15 -12.66
CA GLY A 81 2.24 7.14 -13.52
C GLY A 81 0.92 7.58 -14.16
N ASN A 82 0.07 8.30 -13.42
CA ASN A 82 -1.17 8.89 -13.95
C ASN A 82 -0.87 9.93 -15.04
N GLN A 83 0.07 10.84 -14.77
CA GLN A 83 0.49 11.87 -15.72
C GLN A 83 1.14 11.25 -16.97
N CYS A 84 1.97 10.22 -16.80
CA CYS A 84 2.57 9.50 -17.92
C CYS A 84 1.49 8.89 -18.84
N VAL A 85 0.48 8.21 -18.27
CA VAL A 85 -0.64 7.64 -19.04
C VAL A 85 -1.47 8.73 -19.70
N ALA A 86 -1.71 9.86 -19.03
CA ALA A 86 -2.45 10.99 -19.58
C ALA A 86 -1.76 11.65 -20.78
N ASN A 87 -0.42 11.55 -20.86
CA ASN A 87 0.37 12.02 -21.99
C ASN A 87 0.47 11.00 -23.15
N CYS A 88 -0.06 9.78 -22.99
CA CYS A 88 -0.11 8.80 -24.07
C CYS A 88 -1.16 9.19 -25.13
N SER A 89 -0.93 8.76 -26.37
CA SER A 89 -1.91 8.93 -27.44
C SER A 89 -3.17 8.10 -27.18
N GLN A 90 -4.32 8.60 -27.66
CA GLN A 90 -5.61 7.92 -27.49
C GLN A 90 -5.55 6.47 -28.03
N GLY A 91 -5.76 5.49 -27.16
CA GLY A 91 -5.73 4.06 -27.52
C GLY A 91 -4.35 3.41 -27.52
N ASP A 92 -3.29 4.13 -27.14
CA ASP A 92 -1.94 3.57 -27.01
C ASP A 92 -1.77 2.82 -25.68
N ASN A 93 -2.21 1.56 -25.67
CA ASN A 93 -2.10 0.67 -24.52
C ASN A 93 -0.64 0.27 -24.21
N LEU A 94 0.27 0.33 -25.19
CA LEU A 94 1.68 0.02 -24.97
C LEU A 94 2.36 1.13 -24.18
N CYS A 95 2.09 2.40 -24.55
CA CYS A 95 2.53 3.56 -23.78
C CYS A 95 2.01 3.52 -22.34
N ALA A 96 0.70 3.26 -22.15
CA ALA A 96 0.12 3.19 -20.81
C ALA A 96 0.70 2.05 -19.95
N SER A 97 0.99 0.91 -20.57
CA SER A 97 1.63 -0.23 -19.91
C SER A 97 3.08 0.08 -19.51
N ALA A 98 3.85 0.72 -20.41
CA ALA A 98 5.24 1.13 -20.14
C ALA A 98 5.31 2.11 -18.95
N CYS A 99 4.39 3.10 -18.90
CA CYS A 99 4.30 4.05 -17.79
C CYS A 99 4.22 3.35 -16.41
N ARG A 100 3.47 2.25 -16.31
CA ARG A 100 3.27 1.50 -15.05
C ARG A 100 4.33 0.44 -14.79
N THR A 101 4.88 -0.16 -15.85
CA THR A 101 5.87 -1.25 -15.75
C THR A 101 7.27 -0.71 -15.51
N ASP A 102 7.63 0.39 -16.16
CA ASP A 102 8.96 1.00 -16.05
C ASP A 102 9.10 1.85 -14.78
N ASN A 103 7.99 2.26 -14.19
CA ASN A 103 7.94 3.08 -12.97
C ASN A 103 7.07 2.43 -11.89
N PRO A 104 7.49 1.26 -11.38
CA PRO A 104 6.64 0.53 -10.45
C PRO A 104 6.73 1.17 -9.05
N CYS A 105 5.57 1.56 -8.52
CA CYS A 105 5.47 2.32 -7.28
C CYS A 105 5.47 1.44 -6.02
N GLY A 106 6.16 1.87 -4.96
CA GLY A 106 6.26 1.16 -3.69
C GLY A 106 7.38 0.11 -3.64
N ALA A 107 7.39 -0.71 -2.59
CA ALA A 107 8.44 -1.72 -2.38
C ALA A 107 8.43 -2.80 -3.47
N GLN A 108 9.31 -2.62 -4.46
CA GLN A 108 9.59 -3.61 -5.51
C GLN A 108 10.29 -4.87 -4.98
N SER A 109 10.90 -4.80 -3.80
CA SER A 109 11.49 -5.95 -3.11
C SER A 109 11.64 -5.64 -1.62
N PRO A 110 10.59 -5.81 -0.80
CA PRO A 110 10.73 -5.67 0.64
C PRO A 110 11.66 -6.79 1.15
N VAL A 111 12.71 -6.41 1.88
CA VAL A 111 13.59 -7.40 2.54
C VAL A 111 12.76 -8.16 3.57
N ARG A 112 12.49 -9.44 3.30
CA ARG A 112 11.74 -10.30 4.22
C ARG A 112 12.63 -10.70 5.38
N VAL A 113 12.47 -10.05 6.52
CA VAL A 113 13.19 -10.40 7.77
C VAL A 113 12.60 -11.62 8.48
N ASN A 114 11.41 -12.08 8.07
CA ASN A 114 10.79 -13.31 8.58
C ASN A 114 10.48 -14.26 7.40
N THR A 115 11.34 -15.26 7.19
CA THR A 115 11.04 -16.40 6.31
C THR A 115 10.06 -17.33 7.03
N SER A 116 8.82 -16.89 7.24
CA SER A 116 7.75 -17.83 7.52
C SER A 116 7.53 -18.60 6.23
N THR A 117 7.91 -19.88 6.21
CA THR A 117 7.56 -20.81 5.14
C THR A 117 6.04 -20.83 5.04
N ILE A 118 5.48 -20.15 4.04
CA ILE A 118 4.09 -20.39 3.66
C ILE A 118 4.10 -21.78 3.06
N THR A 119 3.84 -22.80 3.88
CA THR A 119 3.49 -24.13 3.39
C THR A 119 2.15 -23.96 2.69
N THR A 120 2.19 -23.78 1.38
CA THR A 120 1.03 -23.94 0.52
C THR A 120 0.49 -25.33 0.80
N MET A 121 -0.65 -25.45 1.48
CA MET A 121 -1.35 -26.73 1.54
C MET A 121 -1.68 -27.13 0.12
N SER A 122 -1.27 -28.35 -0.27
CA SER A 122 -1.59 -28.91 -1.57
C SER A 122 -3.10 -28.83 -1.81
N SER A 123 -3.45 -28.27 -2.96
CA SER A 123 -4.79 -28.28 -3.54
C SER A 123 -5.38 -29.69 -3.51
N THR A 124 -6.42 -29.90 -2.70
CA THR A 124 -7.24 -31.11 -2.77
C THR A 124 -8.14 -31.04 -4.00
N THR A 125 -7.74 -31.68 -5.10
CA THR A 125 -8.59 -31.86 -6.29
C THR A 125 -9.37 -33.17 -6.20
N SER A 126 -10.64 -33.02 -5.79
CA SER A 126 -11.88 -33.67 -6.25
C SER A 126 -11.97 -35.20 -6.40
N GLY A 127 -12.91 -35.79 -5.65
CA GLY A 127 -13.55 -37.08 -5.96
C GLY A 127 -14.78 -37.28 -5.06
N GLY A 128 -15.98 -37.08 -5.61
CA GLY A 128 -17.24 -37.20 -4.88
C GLY A 128 -17.54 -38.64 -4.44
N SER A 129 -18.07 -38.79 -3.23
CA SER A 129 -18.92 -39.91 -2.81
C SER A 129 -19.75 -39.48 -1.61
N ALA A 130 -21.06 -39.64 -1.72
CA ALA A 130 -22.04 -39.31 -0.70
C ALA A 130 -21.92 -40.27 0.50
N ALA A 131 -21.95 -39.72 1.72
CA ALA A 131 -22.51 -40.37 2.91
C ALA A 131 -22.59 -39.37 4.09
N THR A 132 -23.83 -39.04 4.45
CA THR A 132 -24.38 -38.82 5.81
C THR A 132 -23.41 -38.47 6.96
N GLY A 133 -23.52 -37.25 7.50
CA GLY A 133 -22.84 -36.90 8.75
C GLY A 133 -23.00 -35.44 9.15
N SER A 134 -23.97 -35.18 10.01
CA SER A 134 -24.34 -33.90 10.62
C SER A 134 -23.17 -33.08 11.16
N ALA A 135 -23.04 -31.81 10.74
CA ALA A 135 -22.51 -30.70 11.55
C ALA A 135 -22.76 -29.38 10.82
N VAL A 136 -23.96 -28.84 11.01
CA VAL A 136 -24.33 -27.48 10.63
C VAL A 136 -23.70 -26.55 11.68
N TYR A 137 -22.70 -25.74 11.33
CA TYR A 137 -22.34 -24.57 12.12
C TYR A 137 -22.86 -23.32 11.43
N THR A 138 -23.94 -22.85 12.02
CA THR A 138 -24.73 -21.66 11.71
C THR A 138 -24.04 -20.38 12.18
N GLY A 139 -24.02 -19.36 11.33
CA GLY A 139 -23.95 -17.97 11.80
C GLY A 139 -23.20 -17.01 10.88
N PHE A 140 -23.91 -16.38 9.93
CA PHE A 140 -24.32 -14.97 10.05
C PHE A 140 -25.05 -14.57 8.75
N GLY A 141 -26.32 -14.17 8.85
CA GLY A 141 -27.10 -13.76 7.68
C GLY A 141 -28.58 -13.68 8.02
N GLY A 142 -28.95 -12.68 8.82
CA GLY A 142 -30.34 -12.39 9.13
C GLY A 142 -31.13 -12.01 7.88
N GLY A 143 -32.35 -12.53 7.77
CA GLY A 143 -33.27 -12.18 6.70
C GLY A 143 -34.64 -12.84 6.85
N ALA A 144 -35.55 -12.11 7.48
CA ALA A 144 -37.01 -12.15 7.32
C ALA A 144 -37.81 -13.34 7.91
N ALA A 145 -38.97 -12.93 8.45
CA ALA A 145 -39.88 -13.70 9.27
C ALA A 145 -40.88 -14.58 8.48
N ALA A 146 -41.46 -15.51 9.25
CA ALA A 146 -42.82 -16.05 9.19
C ALA A 146 -43.26 -16.85 7.94
N THR A 147 -43.76 -18.08 8.18
CA THR A 147 -45.19 -18.40 8.06
C THR A 147 -45.44 -19.90 8.37
N THR A 148 -46.48 -20.11 9.20
CA THR A 148 -47.23 -21.33 9.55
C THR A 148 -46.53 -22.45 10.33
#